data_AF-A0A7Y3ZZL6-F1
#
_entry.id   AF-A0A7Y3ZZL6-F1
#
_cell.length_a   1.000
_cell.length_b   1.000
_cell.length_c   1.000
_cell.angle_alpha   90.00
_cell.angle_beta   90.00
_cell.angle_gamma   90.00
#
_symmetry.space_group_name_H-M   'P 1'
#
loop_
_entity.id
_entity.type
_entity.pdbx_description
1 polymer ?
#
loop_
_entity_poly.entity_id
_entity_poly.type
_entity_poly.pdbx_seq_one_letter_code
_entity_poly.pdbx_strand_id
1 'polypeptide(L)'
;MITNNITNALLGGIEQKSPQVDSQNLEAYLASIGKAEKDLEKIDPAIALIDKQPADSEILAMVANHQKQVVQSMVSGNPEDAIALALAASIEVYSAQLEAIEQQTKGLGAFEDAMEVMWEDISKTSPLTGYALEDAFQLVLMDVLIHADDYNLTPAEQKTLQRFMECGGSGMHGSHEHYNGDDFANDVSSLFNSIYNQAPPDSLAYTITRSMQSESNCPDALVQQFQTGWGDLDQWNDDWNNGIGDVAPLMRMALLSSVLADDSIELTTEEYNMFLTGSLSDIDAFMTEKYGKNTITYINIDLDGWNYHYDTNPDENEGYGMNFWSSEGVTVDYFTELSENLPARPLTDEELKEINRIGDQVKMLQQTLKYWLQICRDEQMSIARNI
;
A
#
# COMPACT_ATOMS: atom_id res chain seq x y z
N MET A 1 -5.72 10.15 -29.09
CA MET A 1 -5.65 9.95 -30.57
C MET A 1 -4.29 9.32 -30.93
N ILE A 2 -3.98 8.15 -30.34
CA ILE A 2 -2.67 7.48 -30.44
C ILE A 2 -2.93 5.99 -30.73
N THR A 3 -3.54 5.68 -31.88
CA THR A 3 -3.94 4.30 -32.19
C THR A 3 -3.59 3.82 -33.60
N ASN A 4 -2.90 4.61 -34.43
CA ASN A 4 -2.72 4.27 -35.85
C ASN A 4 -1.27 4.21 -36.37
N ASN A 5 -0.24 4.37 -35.53
CA ASN A 5 1.13 4.50 -36.06
C ASN A 5 2.02 3.25 -35.92
N ILE A 6 1.62 2.21 -35.19
CA ILE A 6 2.44 1.00 -35.02
C ILE A 6 2.25 0.01 -36.19
N THR A 7 1.07 -0.01 -36.81
CA THR A 7 0.72 -0.98 -37.85
C THR A 7 1.43 -0.74 -39.19
N ASN A 8 1.72 0.52 -39.56
CA ASN A 8 2.28 0.84 -40.86
C ASN A 8 3.82 0.77 -40.94
N ALA A 9 4.53 0.83 -39.80
CA ALA A 9 5.99 0.77 -39.78
C ALA A 9 6.54 -0.67 -39.88
N LEU A 10 5.74 -1.68 -39.51
CA LEU A 10 6.14 -3.10 -39.49
C LEU A 10 5.82 -3.87 -40.79
N LEU A 11 4.94 -3.35 -41.65
CA LEU A 11 4.45 -4.06 -42.85
C LEU A 11 5.19 -3.70 -44.16
N GLY A 12 6.10 -2.72 -44.14
CA GLY A 12 6.70 -2.14 -45.36
C GLY A 12 7.92 -2.86 -45.95
N GLY A 13 8.38 -3.98 -45.36
CA GLY A 13 9.70 -4.55 -45.67
C GLY A 13 9.77 -6.05 -45.95
N ILE A 14 8.65 -6.76 -46.05
CA ILE A 14 8.67 -8.22 -46.24
C ILE A 14 8.78 -8.54 -47.73
N GLU A 15 10.01 -8.60 -48.26
CA GLU A 15 10.27 -9.38 -49.47
C GLU A 15 9.99 -10.86 -49.16
N GLN A 16 8.95 -11.43 -49.78
CA GLN A 16 8.72 -12.88 -49.80
C GLN A 16 9.85 -13.56 -50.60
N LYS A 17 10.96 -13.87 -49.93
CA LYS A 17 11.82 -14.98 -50.36
C LYS A 17 11.27 -16.25 -49.75
N SER A 18 10.66 -17.09 -50.59
CA SER A 18 10.31 -18.46 -50.21
C SER A 18 11.55 -19.15 -49.62
N PRO A 19 11.52 -19.64 -48.37
CA PRO A 19 12.65 -20.36 -47.81
C PRO A 19 12.84 -21.65 -48.59
N GLN A 20 14.04 -21.90 -49.13
CA GLN A 20 14.42 -23.27 -49.49
C GLN A 20 14.63 -24.04 -48.19
N VAL A 21 13.68 -24.92 -47.87
CA VAL A 21 13.72 -25.77 -46.68
C VAL A 21 14.63 -26.97 -46.98
N ASP A 22 15.78 -27.03 -46.32
CA ASP A 22 16.61 -28.23 -46.24
C ASP A 22 15.89 -29.27 -45.36
N SER A 23 15.77 -30.52 -45.81
CA SER A 23 14.88 -31.52 -45.17
C SER A 23 15.30 -31.89 -43.75
N GLN A 24 16.56 -31.68 -43.37
CA GLN A 24 17.07 -31.83 -41.99
C GLN A 24 16.58 -30.72 -41.03
N ASN A 25 16.11 -29.58 -41.54
CA ASN A 25 15.61 -28.47 -40.74
C ASN A 25 14.12 -28.62 -40.37
N LEU A 26 13.35 -29.39 -41.16
CA LEU A 26 11.91 -29.55 -40.99
C LEU A 26 11.54 -30.44 -39.78
N GLU A 27 12.19 -31.60 -39.62
CA GLU A 27 11.93 -32.51 -38.49
C GLU A 27 12.29 -31.85 -37.16
N ALA A 28 13.42 -31.14 -37.11
CA ALA A 28 13.84 -30.38 -35.94
C ALA A 28 12.82 -29.29 -35.59
N TYR A 29 12.30 -28.59 -36.59
CA TYR A 29 11.32 -27.53 -36.38
C TYR A 29 9.94 -28.06 -35.93
N LEU A 30 9.45 -29.16 -36.52
CA LEU A 30 8.24 -29.85 -36.07
C LEU A 30 8.38 -30.40 -34.64
N ALA A 31 9.57 -30.89 -34.27
CA ALA A 31 9.85 -31.31 -32.91
C ALA A 31 9.83 -30.13 -31.92
N SER A 32 10.34 -28.96 -32.31
CA SER A 32 10.23 -27.73 -31.51
C SER A 32 8.78 -27.30 -31.30
N ILE A 33 7.94 -27.34 -32.35
CA ILE A 33 6.50 -27.05 -32.23
C ILE A 33 5.83 -28.05 -31.27
N GLY A 34 6.08 -29.35 -31.45
CA GLY A 34 5.48 -30.38 -30.59
C GLY A 34 5.95 -30.31 -29.13
N LYS A 35 7.15 -29.78 -28.88
CA LYS A 35 7.62 -29.46 -27.54
C LYS A 35 6.90 -28.24 -26.98
N ALA A 36 6.78 -27.16 -27.75
CA ALA A 36 6.06 -25.95 -27.37
C ALA A 36 4.59 -26.21 -27.05
N GLU A 37 3.89 -27.04 -27.83
CA GLU A 37 2.50 -27.47 -27.57
C GLU A 37 2.40 -28.19 -26.22
N LYS A 38 3.26 -29.18 -25.96
CA LYS A 38 3.29 -29.92 -24.69
C LYS A 38 3.66 -29.05 -23.51
N ASP A 39 4.61 -28.13 -23.70
CA ASP A 39 4.99 -27.20 -22.66
C ASP A 39 3.80 -26.28 -22.34
N LEU A 40 3.09 -25.77 -23.34
CA LEU A 40 1.90 -24.95 -23.15
C LEU A 40 0.74 -25.71 -22.46
N GLU A 41 0.54 -27.00 -22.75
CA GLU A 41 -0.47 -27.85 -22.09
C GLU A 41 -0.19 -28.07 -20.59
N LYS A 42 1.07 -28.00 -20.14
CA LYS A 42 1.42 -28.21 -18.72
C LYS A 42 0.76 -27.18 -17.78
N ILE A 43 0.46 -25.99 -18.27
CA ILE A 43 -0.14 -24.90 -17.48
C ILE A 43 -1.66 -24.82 -17.62
N ASP A 44 -2.30 -25.67 -18.43
CA ASP A 44 -3.76 -25.71 -18.53
C ASP A 44 -4.46 -25.96 -17.17
N PRO A 45 -3.94 -26.81 -16.27
CA PRO A 45 -4.52 -26.95 -14.93
C PRO A 45 -4.46 -25.66 -14.11
N ALA A 46 -3.36 -24.91 -14.21
CA ALA A 46 -3.22 -23.62 -13.52
C ALA A 46 -4.17 -22.57 -14.12
N ILE A 47 -4.38 -22.59 -15.44
CA ILE A 47 -5.36 -21.73 -16.11
C ILE A 47 -6.79 -22.03 -15.66
N ALA A 48 -7.13 -23.30 -15.44
CA ALA A 48 -8.43 -23.68 -14.91
C ALA A 48 -8.64 -23.19 -13.46
N LEU A 49 -7.57 -22.91 -12.71
CA LEU A 49 -7.67 -22.29 -11.39
C LEU A 49 -8.02 -20.80 -11.48
N ILE A 50 -7.66 -20.11 -12.57
CA ILE A 50 -8.04 -18.70 -12.85
C ILE A 50 -9.58 -18.56 -13.05
N ASP A 51 -10.31 -19.65 -13.29
CA ASP A 51 -11.78 -19.61 -13.33
C ASP A 51 -12.41 -19.48 -11.93
N LYS A 52 -11.63 -19.74 -10.87
CA LYS A 52 -12.04 -19.45 -9.49
C LYS A 52 -11.68 -18.00 -9.22
N GLN A 53 -12.70 -17.17 -9.15
CA GLN A 53 -12.57 -15.73 -8.91
C GLN A 53 -12.54 -15.45 -7.40
N PRO A 54 -11.72 -14.49 -6.94
CA PRO A 54 -10.74 -13.73 -7.72
C PRO A 54 -9.54 -14.59 -8.14
N ALA A 55 -8.93 -14.25 -9.27
CA ALA A 55 -7.74 -14.93 -9.75
C ALA A 55 -6.52 -14.60 -8.86
N ASP A 56 -5.74 -15.62 -8.53
CA ASP A 56 -4.50 -15.48 -7.76
C ASP A 56 -3.39 -14.84 -8.62
N SER A 57 -2.84 -13.71 -8.15
CA SER A 57 -1.84 -12.92 -8.88
C SER A 57 -0.53 -13.67 -9.10
N GLU A 58 -0.10 -14.52 -8.15
CA GLU A 58 1.10 -15.35 -8.30
C GLU A 58 0.88 -16.44 -9.35
N ILE A 59 -0.28 -17.11 -9.32
CA ILE A 59 -0.66 -18.09 -10.34
C ILE A 59 -0.72 -17.41 -11.71
N LEU A 60 -1.28 -16.21 -11.81
CA LEU A 60 -1.31 -15.44 -13.05
C LEU A 60 0.09 -15.09 -13.55
N ALA A 61 0.97 -14.60 -12.68
CA ALA A 61 2.36 -14.29 -13.01
C ALA A 61 3.13 -15.55 -13.46
N MET A 62 2.90 -16.70 -12.82
CA MET A 62 3.47 -17.98 -13.22
C MET A 62 3.01 -18.41 -14.61
N VAL A 63 1.69 -18.35 -14.88
CA VAL A 63 1.10 -18.70 -16.17
C VAL A 63 1.63 -17.78 -17.27
N ALA A 64 1.64 -16.47 -17.02
CA ALA A 64 2.20 -15.46 -17.93
C ALA A 64 3.67 -15.78 -18.25
N ASN A 65 4.52 -15.97 -17.24
CA ASN A 65 5.93 -16.29 -17.43
C ASN A 65 6.15 -17.57 -18.25
N HIS A 66 5.33 -18.60 -18.03
CA HIS A 66 5.41 -19.85 -18.79
C HIS A 66 5.01 -19.65 -20.26
N GLN A 67 3.94 -18.90 -20.53
CA GLN A 67 3.56 -18.53 -21.90
C GLN A 67 4.68 -17.78 -22.62
N LYS A 68 5.37 -16.86 -21.93
CA LYS A 68 6.53 -16.14 -22.47
C LYS A 68 7.67 -17.08 -22.85
N GLN A 69 7.98 -18.07 -22.02
CA GLN A 69 9.03 -19.06 -22.32
C GLN A 69 8.69 -19.89 -23.56
N VAL A 70 7.44 -20.31 -23.71
CA VAL A 70 6.97 -21.05 -24.90
C VAL A 70 7.17 -20.21 -26.16
N VAL A 71 6.75 -18.94 -26.12
CA VAL A 71 6.94 -18.01 -27.24
C VAL A 71 8.42 -17.84 -27.58
N GLN A 72 9.27 -17.55 -26.59
CA GLN A 72 10.70 -17.35 -26.80
C GLN A 72 11.39 -18.58 -27.41
N SER A 73 10.93 -19.79 -27.08
CA SER A 73 11.47 -21.03 -27.66
C SER A 73 11.21 -21.19 -29.17
N MET A 74 10.28 -20.40 -29.71
CA MET A 74 9.84 -20.46 -31.11
C MET A 74 10.35 -19.29 -31.98
N VAL A 75 10.88 -18.21 -31.38
CA VAL A 75 11.29 -16.94 -32.03
C VAL A 75 12.55 -17.07 -32.93
N SER A 76 13.17 -18.24 -33.02
CA SER A 76 14.41 -18.43 -33.79
C SER A 76 14.27 -19.39 -34.98
N GLY A 77 13.05 -19.55 -35.52
CA GLY A 77 12.83 -20.52 -36.59
C GLY A 77 11.61 -20.31 -37.50
N ASN A 78 10.88 -19.18 -37.38
CA ASN A 78 9.56 -19.04 -38.02
C ASN A 78 9.43 -17.76 -38.88
N PRO A 79 8.83 -17.80 -40.08
CA PRO A 79 8.35 -16.58 -40.75
C PRO A 79 7.39 -15.71 -39.89
N GLU A 80 6.76 -16.29 -38.86
CA GLU A 80 5.81 -15.61 -37.96
C GLU A 80 6.45 -15.05 -36.66
N ASP A 81 7.77 -14.85 -36.62
CA ASP A 81 8.49 -14.31 -35.45
C ASP A 81 7.89 -12.99 -34.92
N ALA A 82 7.28 -12.17 -35.78
CA ALA A 82 6.62 -10.93 -35.38
C ALA A 82 5.38 -11.16 -34.49
N ILE A 83 4.59 -12.22 -34.75
CA ILE A 83 3.42 -12.58 -33.93
C ILE A 83 3.90 -13.11 -32.58
N ALA A 84 4.93 -13.97 -32.59
CA ALA A 84 5.56 -14.46 -31.38
C ALA A 84 6.05 -13.29 -30.50
N LEU A 85 6.81 -12.35 -31.07
CA LEU A 85 7.31 -11.18 -30.35
C LEU A 85 6.18 -10.31 -29.77
N ALA A 86 5.10 -10.10 -30.52
CA ALA A 86 3.95 -9.33 -30.03
C ALA A 86 3.22 -10.02 -28.86
N LEU A 87 3.12 -11.36 -28.89
CA LEU A 87 2.54 -12.14 -27.79
C LEU A 87 3.43 -12.09 -26.55
N ALA A 88 4.74 -12.27 -26.69
CA ALA A 88 5.69 -12.12 -25.58
C ALA A 88 5.63 -10.71 -24.95
N ALA A 89 5.59 -9.67 -25.78
CA ALA A 89 5.49 -8.29 -25.29
C ALA A 89 4.18 -8.05 -24.51
N SER A 90 3.06 -8.62 -24.97
CA SER A 90 1.77 -8.50 -24.27
C SER A 90 1.80 -9.16 -22.89
N ILE A 91 2.45 -10.33 -22.80
CA ILE A 91 2.64 -11.07 -21.54
C ILE A 91 3.48 -10.25 -20.56
N GLU A 92 4.58 -9.65 -21.02
CA GLU A 92 5.44 -8.79 -20.19
C GLU A 92 4.67 -7.61 -19.60
N VAL A 93 3.80 -6.98 -20.40
CA VAL A 93 2.94 -5.88 -19.93
C VAL A 93 2.01 -6.36 -18.81
N TYR A 94 1.38 -7.52 -18.96
CA TYR A 94 0.47 -8.04 -17.93
C TYR A 94 1.19 -8.45 -16.65
N SER A 95 2.37 -9.07 -16.75
CA SER A 95 3.19 -9.37 -15.57
C SER A 95 3.62 -8.10 -14.84
N ALA A 96 4.04 -7.06 -15.57
CA ALA A 96 4.39 -5.77 -14.97
C ALA A 96 3.19 -5.08 -14.31
N GLN A 97 1.98 -5.25 -14.85
CA GLN A 97 0.76 -4.73 -14.24
C GLN A 97 0.42 -5.45 -12.93
N LEU A 98 0.55 -6.78 -12.87
CA LEU A 98 0.33 -7.53 -11.63
C LEU A 98 1.34 -7.14 -10.54
N GLU A 99 2.62 -7.01 -10.92
CA GLU A 99 3.66 -6.56 -10.01
C GLU A 99 3.39 -5.12 -9.52
N ALA A 100 2.96 -4.22 -10.41
CA ALA A 100 2.61 -2.86 -10.01
C ALA A 100 1.44 -2.82 -9.01
N ILE A 101 0.41 -3.65 -9.20
CA ILE A 101 -0.71 -3.77 -8.25
C ILE A 101 -0.21 -4.27 -6.90
N GLU A 102 0.64 -5.30 -6.87
CA GLU A 102 1.20 -5.82 -5.63
C GLU A 102 2.11 -4.82 -4.90
N GLN A 103 2.90 -4.03 -5.64
CA GLN A 103 3.74 -3.00 -5.04
C GLN A 103 2.93 -1.83 -4.48
N GLN A 104 1.77 -1.54 -5.05
CA GLN A 104 0.86 -0.49 -4.57
C GLN A 104 0.18 -0.84 -3.25
N THR A 105 0.17 -2.11 -2.83
CA THR A 105 -0.47 -2.50 -1.57
C THR A 105 0.46 -2.41 -0.36
N LYS A 106 1.75 -2.08 -0.52
CA LYS A 106 2.74 -2.13 0.56
C LYS A 106 3.69 -0.94 0.56
N GLY A 107 4.41 -0.79 1.66
CA GLY A 107 5.42 0.24 1.87
C GLY A 107 4.86 1.66 1.80
N LEU A 108 5.73 2.61 1.45
CA LEU A 108 5.46 4.03 1.59
C LEU A 108 4.21 4.50 0.82
N GLY A 109 4.01 4.04 -0.41
CA GLY A 109 2.84 4.46 -1.20
C GLY A 109 1.52 4.05 -0.54
N ALA A 110 1.43 2.82 -0.03
CA ALA A 110 0.24 2.37 0.71
C ALA A 110 0.06 3.10 2.05
N PHE A 111 1.17 3.53 2.67
CA PHE A 111 1.14 4.33 3.89
C PHE A 111 0.59 5.75 3.62
N GLU A 112 1.03 6.40 2.55
CA GLU A 112 0.51 7.71 2.11
C GLU A 112 -0.97 7.62 1.72
N ASP A 113 -1.38 6.59 0.96
CA ASP A 113 -2.78 6.34 0.61
C ASP A 113 -3.65 6.20 1.88
N ALA A 114 -3.16 5.50 2.91
CA ALA A 114 -3.84 5.35 4.18
C ALA A 114 -4.00 6.69 4.92
N MET A 115 -2.97 7.55 4.87
CA MET A 115 -3.04 8.90 5.43
C MET A 115 -4.08 9.77 4.72
N GLU A 116 -4.21 9.65 3.40
CA GLU A 116 -5.25 10.35 2.64
C GLU A 116 -6.66 9.88 3.05
N VAL A 117 -6.88 8.57 3.20
CA VAL A 117 -8.16 8.02 3.67
C VAL A 117 -8.53 8.54 5.06
N MET A 118 -7.56 8.59 5.99
CA MET A 118 -7.76 9.16 7.32
C MET A 118 -8.12 10.65 7.25
N TRP A 119 -7.42 11.42 6.40
CA TRP A 119 -7.74 12.83 6.21
C TRP A 119 -9.14 13.05 5.61
N GLU A 120 -9.53 12.26 4.62
CA GLU A 120 -10.88 12.33 4.03
C GLU A 120 -11.97 12.10 5.08
N ASP A 121 -11.72 11.27 6.09
CA ASP A 121 -12.66 11.07 7.18
C ASP A 121 -12.65 12.23 8.19
N ILE A 122 -11.46 12.61 8.69
CA ILE A 122 -11.29 13.70 9.67
C ILE A 122 -11.88 15.02 9.13
N SER A 123 -11.60 15.35 7.86
CA SER A 123 -12.03 16.58 7.21
C SER A 123 -13.55 16.71 7.02
N LYS A 124 -14.33 15.63 7.24
CA LYS A 124 -15.80 15.72 7.32
C LYS A 124 -16.27 16.57 8.51
N THR A 125 -15.42 16.73 9.52
CA THR A 125 -15.66 17.61 10.67
C THR A 125 -15.10 19.01 10.38
N SER A 126 -15.99 19.97 10.09
CA SER A 126 -15.59 21.37 9.86
C SER A 126 -16.48 22.35 10.66
N PRO A 127 -15.90 23.25 11.48
CA PRO A 127 -14.47 23.37 11.76
C PRO A 127 -13.95 22.15 12.55
N LEU A 128 -12.68 21.80 12.36
CA LEU A 128 -11.99 20.83 13.21
C LEU A 128 -11.93 21.38 14.64
N THR A 129 -12.27 20.55 15.62
CA THR A 129 -12.24 20.88 17.07
C THR A 129 -11.84 19.65 17.89
N GLY A 130 -11.31 19.86 19.09
CA GLY A 130 -10.96 18.75 19.99
C GLY A 130 -9.89 17.85 19.38
N TYR A 131 -10.03 16.54 19.58
CA TYR A 131 -9.06 15.57 19.06
C TYR A 131 -8.97 15.55 17.52
N ALA A 132 -10.03 15.92 16.79
CA ALA A 132 -9.96 16.03 15.33
C ALA A 132 -8.94 17.09 14.84
N LEU A 133 -8.68 18.13 15.64
CA LEU A 133 -7.59 19.07 15.35
C LEU A 133 -6.22 18.42 15.51
N GLU A 134 -6.06 17.64 16.57
CA GLU A 134 -4.80 17.00 16.90
C GLU A 134 -4.49 15.87 15.92
N ASP A 135 -5.48 15.07 15.55
CA ASP A 135 -5.36 14.00 14.56
C ASP A 135 -5.00 14.57 13.17
N ALA A 136 -5.67 15.66 12.76
CA ALA A 136 -5.30 16.37 11.54
C ALA A 136 -3.84 16.86 11.59
N PHE A 137 -3.40 17.41 12.73
CA PHE A 137 -2.00 17.83 12.86
C PHE A 137 -1.04 16.64 12.91
N GLN A 138 -1.41 15.51 13.50
CA GLN A 138 -0.57 14.32 13.49
C GLN A 138 -0.33 13.82 12.06
N LEU A 139 -1.36 13.83 11.19
CA LEU A 139 -1.18 13.54 9.75
C LEU A 139 -0.22 14.51 9.06
N VAL A 140 -0.27 15.80 9.41
CA VAL A 140 0.70 16.80 8.92
C VAL A 140 2.11 16.43 9.32
N LEU A 141 2.32 16.03 10.59
CA LEU A 141 3.65 15.67 11.09
C LEU A 141 4.17 14.37 10.46
N MET A 142 3.28 13.41 10.19
CA MET A 142 3.61 12.21 9.44
C MET A 142 4.11 12.54 8.02
N ASP A 143 3.38 13.41 7.28
CA ASP A 143 3.79 13.85 5.93
C ASP A 143 5.13 14.59 5.95
N VAL A 144 5.36 15.41 6.99
CA VAL A 144 6.63 16.10 7.21
C VAL A 144 7.78 15.14 7.45
N LEU A 145 7.58 14.06 8.20
CA LEU A 145 8.62 13.06 8.45
C LEU A 145 8.96 12.24 7.21
N ILE A 146 7.95 11.87 6.41
CA ILE A 146 8.16 11.20 5.11
C ILE A 146 9.01 12.10 4.19
N HIS A 147 8.70 13.39 4.17
CA HIS A 147 9.32 14.38 3.29
C HIS A 147 10.30 15.30 4.03
N ALA A 148 11.06 14.77 5.01
CA ALA A 148 11.85 15.59 5.93
C ALA A 148 12.82 16.58 5.24
N ASP A 149 13.35 16.21 4.08
CA ASP A 149 14.27 17.05 3.28
C ASP A 149 13.62 18.34 2.73
N ASP A 150 12.28 18.39 2.63
CA ASP A 150 11.53 19.57 2.19
C ASP A 150 11.36 20.61 3.30
N TYR A 151 11.66 20.24 4.55
CA TYR A 151 11.44 21.06 5.73
C TYR A 151 12.75 21.39 6.45
N ASN A 152 13.02 22.68 6.66
CA ASN A 152 14.16 23.11 7.46
C ASN A 152 13.77 23.31 8.92
N LEU A 153 13.30 22.24 9.58
CA LEU A 153 12.93 22.30 11.00
C LEU A 153 14.16 22.50 11.89
N THR A 154 14.02 23.36 12.89
CA THR A 154 15.04 23.50 13.93
C THR A 154 15.07 22.26 14.83
N PRO A 155 16.18 22.01 15.57
CA PRO A 155 16.23 20.90 16.52
C PRO A 155 15.13 20.94 17.60
N ALA A 156 14.69 22.15 17.99
CA ALA A 156 13.58 22.31 18.94
C ALA A 156 12.26 21.85 18.30
N GLU A 157 11.99 22.27 17.07
CA GLU A 157 10.78 21.87 16.33
C GLU A 157 10.75 20.38 16.04
N GLN A 158 11.90 19.76 15.71
CA GLN A 158 12.00 18.30 15.58
C GLN A 158 11.70 17.58 16.89
N LYS A 159 12.13 18.10 18.04
CA LYS A 159 11.81 17.52 19.34
C LYS A 159 10.33 17.66 19.68
N THR A 160 9.74 18.83 19.40
CA THR A 160 8.29 19.05 19.56
C THR A 160 7.49 18.11 18.65
N LEU A 161 7.93 17.91 17.40
CA LEU A 161 7.31 16.99 16.46
C LEU A 161 7.29 15.56 17.01
N GLN A 162 8.45 15.02 17.41
CA GLN A 162 8.55 13.64 17.91
C GLN A 162 7.69 13.41 19.17
N ARG A 163 7.65 14.40 20.08
CA ARG A 163 6.76 14.38 21.25
C ARG A 163 5.29 14.44 20.87
N PHE A 164 4.93 15.25 19.87
CA PHE A 164 3.55 15.32 19.39
C PHE A 164 3.11 14.00 18.77
N MET A 165 3.99 13.34 18.03
CA MET A 165 3.72 12.01 17.48
C MET A 165 3.46 10.98 18.58
N GLU A 166 4.06 11.12 19.76
CA GLU A 166 3.81 10.26 20.92
C GLU A 166 2.51 10.60 21.66
N CYS A 167 2.30 11.88 22.00
CA CYS A 167 1.29 12.27 22.99
C CYS A 167 0.11 13.08 22.42
N GLY A 168 0.14 13.45 21.14
CA GLY A 168 -0.92 14.21 20.49
C GLY A 168 -1.90 13.30 19.75
N GLY A 169 -3.16 13.73 19.65
CA GLY A 169 -4.20 13.00 18.93
C GLY A 169 -5.10 12.16 19.83
N SER A 170 -6.14 11.62 19.21
CA SER A 170 -7.18 10.82 19.86
C SER A 170 -6.60 9.68 20.68
N GLY A 171 -6.81 9.77 22.00
CA GLY A 171 -6.46 8.71 22.94
C GLY A 171 -4.95 8.54 23.21
N MET A 172 -4.11 9.45 22.71
CA MET A 172 -2.65 9.38 22.89
C MET A 172 -2.15 10.15 24.10
N HIS A 173 -2.97 11.06 24.62
CA HIS A 173 -2.49 11.97 25.65
C HIS A 173 -1.86 11.22 26.83
N GLY A 174 -0.62 11.58 27.06
CA GLY A 174 0.23 11.07 28.10
C GLY A 174 1.23 12.15 28.46
N SER A 175 1.70 12.15 29.70
CA SER A 175 2.83 13.00 30.08
C SER A 175 4.05 12.12 30.20
N HIS A 176 5.15 12.54 29.59
CA HIS A 176 6.44 11.89 29.72
C HIS A 176 7.53 12.96 29.87
N GLU A 177 8.50 12.74 30.76
CA GLU A 177 9.58 13.68 31.07
C GLU A 177 9.11 15.11 31.47
N HIS A 178 8.02 15.22 32.22
CA HIS A 178 7.37 16.49 32.58
C HIS A 178 6.83 17.32 31.41
N TYR A 179 6.78 16.77 30.19
CA TYR A 179 6.24 17.47 29.03
C TYR A 179 4.72 17.23 28.95
N ASN A 180 3.94 18.30 29.09
CA ASN A 180 2.48 18.23 29.22
C ASN A 180 1.75 19.21 28.28
N GLY A 181 0.44 19.36 28.43
CA GLY A 181 -0.39 20.25 27.63
C GLY A 181 0.06 21.73 27.61
N ASP A 182 0.56 22.26 28.73
CA ASP A 182 1.06 23.65 28.76
C ASP A 182 2.37 23.78 27.93
N ASP A 183 3.25 22.79 28.00
CA ASP A 183 4.47 22.76 27.19
C ASP A 183 4.13 22.65 25.69
N PHE A 184 3.22 21.75 25.32
CA PHE A 184 2.71 21.65 23.95
C PHE A 184 2.09 22.97 23.46
N ALA A 185 1.28 23.62 24.28
CA ALA A 185 0.66 24.89 23.94
C ALA A 185 1.69 26.00 23.65
N ASN A 186 2.83 25.98 24.35
CA ASN A 186 3.91 26.94 24.14
C ASN A 186 4.69 26.67 22.84
N ASP A 187 4.89 25.40 22.47
CA ASP A 187 5.77 25.02 21.37
C ASP A 187 5.04 24.83 20.02
N VAL A 188 3.77 24.38 20.04
CA VAL A 188 3.02 23.96 18.83
C VAL A 188 2.86 25.09 17.81
N SER A 189 2.76 26.34 18.26
CA SER A 189 2.63 27.50 17.36
C SER A 189 3.86 27.70 16.48
N SER A 190 5.07 27.47 17.00
CA SER A 190 6.29 27.60 16.20
C SER A 190 6.32 26.50 15.13
N LEU A 191 6.10 25.25 15.56
CA LEU A 191 6.11 24.09 14.67
C LEU A 191 5.07 24.21 13.56
N PHE A 192 3.81 24.53 13.90
CA PHE A 192 2.74 24.72 12.92
C PHE A 192 3.08 25.80 11.90
N ASN A 193 3.54 26.97 12.35
CA ASN A 193 3.87 28.07 11.44
C ASN A 193 5.07 27.75 10.54
N SER A 194 6.08 27.04 11.06
CA SER A 194 7.22 26.59 10.27
C SER A 194 6.80 25.64 9.15
N ILE A 195 5.92 24.67 9.45
CA ILE A 195 5.38 23.75 8.45
C ILE A 195 4.47 24.50 7.46
N TYR A 196 3.50 25.28 7.94
CA TYR A 196 2.56 26.05 7.11
C TYR A 196 3.25 26.96 6.06
N ASN A 197 4.41 27.50 6.40
CA ASN A 197 5.17 28.38 5.51
C ASN A 197 6.08 27.62 4.52
N GLN A 198 6.44 26.37 4.82
CA GLN A 198 7.40 25.58 4.03
C GLN A 198 6.75 24.45 3.22
N ALA A 199 5.57 23.97 3.63
CA ALA A 199 4.91 22.82 3.02
C ALA A 199 4.77 22.97 1.50
N PRO A 200 5.23 21.99 0.70
CA PRO A 200 5.08 21.99 -0.75
C PRO A 200 3.59 22.04 -1.16
N PRO A 201 3.18 22.83 -2.17
CA PRO A 201 1.77 23.02 -2.53
C PRO A 201 0.95 21.76 -2.82
N ASP A 202 1.65 20.69 -3.18
CA ASP A 202 1.16 19.39 -3.61
C ASP A 202 1.26 18.33 -2.49
N SER A 203 1.77 18.67 -1.31
CA SER A 203 1.87 17.74 -0.17
C SER A 203 0.58 17.67 0.66
N LEU A 204 0.42 16.58 1.41
CA LEU A 204 -0.70 16.42 2.34
C LEU A 204 -0.62 17.45 3.48
N ALA A 205 0.58 17.72 4.02
CA ALA A 205 0.79 18.76 5.02
C ALA A 205 0.33 20.13 4.56
N TYR A 206 0.57 20.50 3.29
CA TYR A 206 0.04 21.75 2.74
C TYR A 206 -1.48 21.76 2.75
N THR A 207 -2.11 20.70 2.22
CA THR A 207 -3.58 20.61 2.16
C THR A 207 -4.22 20.75 3.55
N ILE A 208 -3.74 19.98 4.53
CA ILE A 208 -4.30 19.96 5.88
C ILE A 208 -4.03 21.29 6.60
N THR A 209 -2.79 21.80 6.61
CA THR A 209 -2.47 23.04 7.33
C THR A 209 -3.22 24.25 6.79
N ARG A 210 -3.52 24.30 5.47
CA ARG A 210 -4.38 25.35 4.89
C ARG A 210 -5.82 25.21 5.36
N SER A 211 -6.39 24.01 5.35
CA SER A 211 -7.75 23.77 5.88
C SER A 211 -7.84 24.17 7.35
N MET A 212 -6.92 23.68 8.20
CA MET A 212 -6.83 24.01 9.63
C MET A 212 -6.75 25.51 9.89
N GLN A 213 -5.95 26.25 9.11
CA GLN A 213 -5.84 27.70 9.25
C GLN A 213 -7.12 28.42 8.81
N SER A 214 -7.71 28.03 7.68
CA SER A 214 -8.87 28.72 7.11
C SER A 214 -10.20 28.41 7.81
N GLU A 215 -10.34 27.22 8.36
CA GLU A 215 -11.60 26.70 8.91
C GLU A 215 -11.60 26.71 10.44
N SER A 216 -10.46 26.41 11.06
CA SER A 216 -10.34 26.25 12.52
C SER A 216 -9.50 27.30 13.21
N ASN A 217 -8.96 28.29 12.49
CA ASN A 217 -8.11 29.35 13.08
C ASN A 217 -6.83 28.80 13.75
N CYS A 218 -6.20 27.77 13.17
CA CYS A 218 -4.88 27.31 13.60
C CYS A 218 -3.77 28.32 13.25
N PRO A 219 -2.74 28.47 14.11
CA PRO A 219 -2.40 27.60 15.24
C PRO A 219 -3.15 27.88 16.56
N ASP A 220 -3.86 29.01 16.69
CA ASP A 220 -4.47 29.42 17.97
C ASP A 220 -5.44 28.36 18.52
N ALA A 221 -6.20 27.69 17.65
CA ALA A 221 -7.09 26.61 18.07
C ALA A 221 -6.35 25.37 18.60
N LEU A 222 -5.19 25.02 18.04
CA LEU A 222 -4.34 23.94 18.58
C LEU A 222 -3.80 24.34 19.95
N VAL A 223 -3.31 25.57 20.10
CA VAL A 223 -2.84 26.10 21.39
C VAL A 223 -3.93 26.00 22.45
N GLN A 224 -5.15 26.48 22.12
CA GLN A 224 -6.29 26.41 23.04
C GLN A 224 -6.66 24.96 23.38
N GLN A 225 -6.60 24.05 22.40
CA GLN A 225 -6.86 22.63 22.61
C GLN A 225 -5.86 22.03 23.61
N PHE A 226 -4.56 22.31 23.50
CA PHE A 226 -3.57 21.82 24.49
C PHE A 226 -3.71 22.48 25.87
N GLN A 227 -4.11 23.76 25.94
CA GLN A 227 -4.29 24.45 27.22
C GLN A 227 -5.52 23.98 28.01
N THR A 228 -6.58 23.56 27.32
CA THR A 228 -7.90 23.36 27.94
C THR A 228 -8.53 22.00 27.66
N GLY A 229 -8.09 21.32 26.61
CA GLY A 229 -8.59 20.04 26.13
C GLY A 229 -7.66 18.86 26.42
N TRP A 230 -6.53 19.07 27.12
CA TRP A 230 -5.58 18.02 27.53
C TRP A 230 -6.17 16.96 28.48
N GLY A 231 -7.46 16.97 28.83
CA GLY A 231 -8.10 15.84 29.51
C GLY A 231 -7.57 15.46 30.90
N ASP A 232 -7.94 14.25 31.32
CA ASP A 232 -7.68 13.67 32.65
C ASP A 232 -7.35 12.18 32.49
N LEU A 233 -6.31 11.72 33.18
CA LEU A 233 -5.79 10.35 33.05
C LEU A 233 -6.83 9.28 33.45
N ASP A 234 -7.61 9.52 34.51
CA ASP A 234 -8.63 8.56 34.96
C ASP A 234 -9.72 8.45 33.89
N GLN A 235 -10.11 9.58 33.29
CA GLN A 235 -11.08 9.59 32.20
C GLN A 235 -10.57 8.82 30.98
N TRP A 236 -9.32 9.05 30.54
CA TRP A 236 -8.78 8.31 29.38
C TRP A 236 -8.68 6.82 29.62
N ASN A 237 -8.24 6.43 30.83
CA ASN A 237 -8.19 5.03 31.20
C ASN A 237 -9.59 4.40 31.22
N ASP A 238 -10.60 5.09 31.73
CA ASP A 238 -11.99 4.61 31.68
C ASP A 238 -12.49 4.53 30.23
N ASP A 239 -12.31 5.58 29.44
CA ASP A 239 -12.77 5.63 28.06
C ASP A 239 -12.18 4.48 27.23
N TRP A 240 -10.85 4.28 27.26
CA TRP A 240 -10.21 3.21 26.49
C TRP A 240 -10.56 1.81 26.97
N ASN A 241 -10.65 1.57 28.28
CA ASN A 241 -11.05 0.25 28.80
C ASN A 241 -12.51 -0.11 28.45
N ASN A 242 -13.34 0.89 28.14
CA ASN A 242 -14.72 0.71 27.72
C ASN A 242 -14.92 0.91 26.20
N GLY A 243 -13.84 1.04 25.41
CA GLY A 243 -13.90 1.21 23.95
C GLY A 243 -14.52 2.55 23.50
N ILE A 244 -14.46 3.57 24.35
CA ILE A 244 -15.02 4.91 24.09
C ILE A 244 -13.93 5.80 23.49
N GLY A 245 -14.30 6.52 22.44
CA GLY A 245 -13.43 7.49 21.77
C GLY A 245 -12.88 6.97 20.45
N ASP A 246 -11.70 7.46 20.12
CA ASP A 246 -11.09 7.33 18.81
C ASP A 246 -9.58 7.05 18.97
N VAL A 247 -8.90 6.65 17.91
CA VAL A 247 -7.49 6.27 17.88
C VAL A 247 -6.76 7.24 16.95
N ALA A 248 -5.66 7.83 17.44
CA ALA A 248 -4.88 8.77 16.66
C ALA A 248 -4.25 8.12 15.41
N PRO A 249 -4.07 8.87 14.31
CA PRO A 249 -3.53 8.36 13.05
C PRO A 249 -2.26 7.52 13.16
N LEU A 250 -1.27 7.94 13.95
CA LEU A 250 -0.04 7.18 14.10
C LEU A 250 -0.29 5.83 14.78
N MET A 251 -1.11 5.80 15.83
CA MET A 251 -1.45 4.56 16.55
C MET A 251 -2.27 3.63 15.66
N ARG A 252 -3.15 4.16 14.81
CA ARG A 252 -3.83 3.37 13.77
C ARG A 252 -2.82 2.69 12.86
N MET A 253 -1.81 3.42 12.38
CA MET A 253 -0.77 2.84 11.52
C MET A 253 0.10 1.82 12.25
N ALA A 254 0.45 2.05 13.52
CA ALA A 254 1.21 1.10 14.32
C ALA A 254 0.43 -0.22 14.52
N LEU A 255 -0.85 -0.13 14.93
CA LEU A 255 -1.73 -1.28 15.10
C LEU A 255 -1.95 -2.01 13.77
N LEU A 256 -2.27 -1.27 12.71
CA LEU A 256 -2.51 -1.83 11.38
C LEU A 256 -1.29 -2.54 10.83
N SER A 257 -0.11 -1.93 10.93
CA SER A 257 1.16 -2.56 10.51
C SER A 257 1.42 -3.85 11.28
N SER A 258 1.17 -3.87 12.59
CA SER A 258 1.31 -5.08 13.42
C SER A 258 0.36 -6.19 12.99
N VAL A 259 -0.91 -5.86 12.71
CA VAL A 259 -1.91 -6.83 12.26
C VAL A 259 -1.63 -7.35 10.86
N LEU A 260 -1.21 -6.49 9.93
CA LEU A 260 -0.84 -6.88 8.57
C LEU A 260 0.43 -7.75 8.53
N ALA A 261 1.31 -7.65 9.53
CA ALA A 261 2.50 -8.47 9.66
C ALA A 261 2.22 -9.87 10.23
N ASP A 262 1.03 -10.12 10.77
CA ASP A 262 0.65 -11.44 11.30
C ASP A 262 0.08 -12.34 10.19
N ASP A 263 0.91 -13.25 9.68
CA ASP A 263 0.54 -14.25 8.65
C ASP A 263 -0.67 -15.13 9.03
N SER A 264 -1.08 -15.16 10.31
CA SER A 264 -2.26 -15.91 10.75
C SER A 264 -3.57 -15.15 10.58
N ILE A 265 -3.51 -13.85 10.27
CA ILE A 265 -4.64 -12.96 10.07
C ILE A 265 -4.68 -12.49 8.62
N GLU A 266 -5.84 -12.68 7.98
CA GLU A 266 -6.13 -12.10 6.67
C GLU A 266 -7.18 -11.01 6.87
N LEU A 267 -6.81 -9.76 6.62
CA LEU A 267 -7.74 -8.63 6.68
C LEU A 267 -8.62 -8.60 5.43
N THR A 268 -9.89 -8.31 5.63
CA THR A 268 -10.77 -7.82 4.55
C THR A 268 -10.52 -6.34 4.29
N THR A 269 -10.95 -5.85 3.12
CA THR A 269 -10.90 -4.42 2.79
C THR A 269 -11.72 -3.58 3.76
N GLU A 270 -12.85 -4.11 4.25
CA GLU A 270 -13.67 -3.48 5.29
C GLU A 270 -12.94 -3.39 6.63
N GLU A 271 -12.27 -4.46 7.07
CA GLU A 271 -11.48 -4.44 8.31
C GLU A 271 -10.26 -3.52 8.19
N TYR A 272 -9.58 -3.49 7.04
CA TYR A 272 -8.50 -2.54 6.77
C TYR A 272 -8.98 -1.09 6.90
N ASN A 273 -10.09 -0.74 6.25
CA ASN A 273 -10.65 0.61 6.36
C ASN A 273 -11.17 0.92 7.77
N MET A 274 -11.66 -0.08 8.51
CA MET A 274 -12.04 0.07 9.91
C MET A 274 -10.84 0.46 10.79
N PHE A 275 -9.65 -0.09 10.54
CA PHE A 275 -8.44 0.37 11.24
C PHE A 275 -8.10 1.83 10.93
N LEU A 276 -8.37 2.31 9.72
CA LEU A 276 -8.08 3.69 9.32
C LEU A 276 -9.10 4.70 9.85
N THR A 277 -10.39 4.38 9.88
CA THR A 277 -11.45 5.37 10.17
C THR A 277 -12.50 4.91 11.18
N GLY A 278 -12.45 3.66 11.63
CA GLY A 278 -13.39 3.07 12.59
C GLY A 278 -13.15 3.55 14.02
N SER A 279 -14.13 3.37 14.89
CA SER A 279 -14.01 3.79 16.30
C SER A 279 -13.06 2.88 17.10
N LEU A 280 -12.62 3.34 18.28
CA LEU A 280 -11.88 2.47 19.20
C LEU A 280 -12.67 1.20 19.53
N SER A 281 -13.99 1.27 19.71
CA SER A 281 -14.83 0.09 19.96
C SER A 281 -14.79 -0.92 18.82
N ASP A 282 -14.68 -0.48 17.57
CA ASP A 282 -14.65 -1.38 16.40
C ASP A 282 -13.30 -2.12 16.35
N ILE A 283 -12.20 -1.38 16.57
CA ILE A 283 -10.85 -1.95 16.68
C ILE A 283 -10.79 -2.92 17.87
N ASP A 284 -11.38 -2.55 19.01
CA ASP A 284 -11.37 -3.38 20.21
C ASP A 284 -12.12 -4.71 20.03
N ALA A 285 -13.25 -4.66 19.33
CA ALA A 285 -14.00 -5.84 18.95
C ALA A 285 -13.18 -6.75 18.03
N PHE A 286 -12.51 -6.17 17.02
CA PHE A 286 -11.61 -6.93 16.13
C PHE A 286 -10.46 -7.57 16.91
N MET A 287 -9.76 -6.81 17.75
CA MET A 287 -8.64 -7.32 18.53
C MET A 287 -9.07 -8.44 19.48
N THR A 288 -10.24 -8.29 20.11
CA THR A 288 -10.79 -9.30 21.01
C THR A 288 -11.16 -10.57 20.25
N GLU A 289 -11.74 -10.45 19.06
CA GLU A 289 -12.11 -11.59 18.22
C GLU A 289 -10.88 -12.37 17.73
N LYS A 290 -9.88 -11.67 17.18
CA LYS A 290 -8.73 -12.31 16.52
C LYS A 290 -7.64 -12.72 17.50
N TYR A 291 -7.35 -11.90 18.52
CA TYR A 291 -6.24 -12.10 19.43
C TYR A 291 -6.66 -12.46 20.87
N GLY A 292 -7.96 -12.38 21.18
CA GLY A 292 -8.46 -12.62 22.55
C GLY A 292 -8.04 -11.54 23.55
N LYS A 293 -7.68 -10.34 23.07
CA LYS A 293 -7.18 -9.21 23.84
C LYS A 293 -7.90 -7.94 23.40
N ASN A 294 -8.23 -7.06 24.33
CA ASN A 294 -8.63 -5.70 23.98
C ASN A 294 -7.41 -4.90 23.48
N THR A 295 -7.64 -3.73 22.89
CA THR A 295 -6.65 -2.89 22.21
C THR A 295 -5.53 -2.48 23.16
N ILE A 296 -5.84 -2.00 24.38
CA ILE A 296 -4.80 -1.68 25.39
C ILE A 296 -3.95 -2.91 25.71
N THR A 297 -4.57 -4.07 25.90
CA THR A 297 -3.84 -5.29 26.24
C THR A 297 -2.96 -5.74 25.08
N TYR A 298 -3.42 -5.59 23.85
CA TYR A 298 -2.61 -5.84 22.66
C TYR A 298 -1.42 -4.88 22.58
N ILE A 299 -1.65 -3.57 22.76
CA ILE A 299 -0.59 -2.55 22.77
C ILE A 299 0.49 -2.92 23.80
N ASN A 300 0.09 -3.27 25.02
CA ASN A 300 1.02 -3.57 26.11
C ASN A 300 1.79 -4.89 25.98
N ILE A 301 1.35 -5.83 25.13
CA ILE A 301 1.91 -7.19 25.06
C ILE A 301 2.55 -7.48 23.71
N ASP A 302 1.94 -7.00 22.62
CA ASP A 302 2.25 -7.43 21.26
C ASP A 302 2.70 -6.27 20.35
N LEU A 303 2.36 -5.01 20.65
CA LEU A 303 2.77 -3.87 19.83
C LEU A 303 4.15 -3.36 20.24
N ASP A 304 5.14 -3.53 19.37
CA ASP A 304 6.53 -3.15 19.69
C ASP A 304 6.70 -1.63 19.81
N GLY A 305 7.52 -1.22 20.78
CA GLY A 305 7.85 0.18 21.05
C GLY A 305 6.77 0.97 21.79
N TRP A 306 5.56 0.43 21.96
CA TRP A 306 4.44 1.13 22.59
C TRP A 306 3.99 0.46 23.88
N ASN A 307 3.49 1.28 24.81
CA ASN A 307 2.72 0.80 25.93
C ASN A 307 1.71 1.85 26.38
N TYR A 308 0.67 1.40 27.05
CA TYR A 308 -0.25 2.25 27.80
C TYR A 308 0.02 2.07 29.29
N HIS A 309 0.54 3.12 29.94
CA HIS A 309 0.85 3.11 31.36
C HIS A 309 -0.21 3.88 32.16
N TYR A 310 -0.79 3.22 33.17
CA TYR A 310 -1.73 3.85 34.09
C TYR A 310 -1.33 3.57 35.54
N ASP A 311 -1.07 4.66 36.27
CA ASP A 311 -0.90 4.66 37.72
C ASP A 311 -1.79 5.74 38.34
N THR A 312 -2.53 5.36 39.38
CA THR A 312 -3.36 6.26 40.21
C THR A 312 -2.55 7.32 40.98
N ASN A 313 -1.23 7.18 41.04
CA ASN A 313 -0.31 8.15 41.61
C ASN A 313 0.88 8.34 40.64
N PRO A 314 0.64 8.99 39.49
CA PRO A 314 1.58 9.00 38.38
C PRO A 314 2.91 9.65 38.77
N ASP A 315 4.02 8.99 38.45
CA ASP A 315 5.34 9.62 38.44
C ASP A 315 5.59 10.23 37.05
N GLU A 316 5.65 11.55 36.97
CA GLU A 316 5.93 12.29 35.73
C GLU A 316 7.29 11.92 35.11
N ASN A 317 8.21 11.30 35.87
CA ASN A 317 9.47 10.76 35.36
C ASN A 317 9.31 9.40 34.66
N GLU A 318 8.33 8.59 35.05
CA GLU A 318 8.05 7.28 34.44
C GLU A 318 7.08 7.40 33.26
N GLY A 319 6.33 8.50 33.24
CA GLY A 319 5.32 8.82 32.25
C GLY A 319 4.01 8.06 32.47
N TYR A 320 2.91 8.60 31.95
CA TYR A 320 1.58 7.98 32.05
C TYR A 320 0.79 8.22 30.75
N GLY A 321 -0.26 7.44 30.51
CA GLY A 321 -1.02 7.43 29.27
C GLY A 321 -0.36 6.56 28.20
N MET A 322 -0.59 6.90 26.93
CA MET A 322 0.14 6.28 25.83
C MET A 322 1.60 6.74 25.85
N ASN A 323 2.54 5.81 25.70
CA ASN A 323 3.97 6.06 25.77
C ASN A 323 4.68 5.27 24.67
N PHE A 324 5.65 5.92 24.04
CA PHE A 324 6.60 5.27 23.13
C PHE A 324 7.96 5.13 23.83
N TRP A 325 8.60 3.96 23.74
CA TRP A 325 9.84 3.63 24.49
C TRP A 325 11.08 4.44 24.07
N SER A 326 11.06 5.74 24.34
CA SER A 326 12.05 6.75 23.96
C SER A 326 11.91 7.97 24.87
N SER A 327 13.03 8.62 25.20
CA SER A 327 13.04 9.90 25.91
C SER A 327 12.76 11.11 25.00
N GLU A 328 12.72 10.90 23.68
CA GLU A 328 12.62 11.99 22.71
C GLU A 328 11.26 12.07 22.02
N GLY A 329 10.34 11.15 22.36
CA GLY A 329 9.14 10.89 21.59
C GLY A 329 9.35 9.81 20.52
N VAL A 330 8.40 9.69 19.61
CA VAL A 330 8.49 8.75 18.48
C VAL A 330 9.68 9.12 17.62
N THR A 331 10.65 8.21 17.51
CA THR A 331 11.90 8.47 16.80
C THR A 331 11.69 8.48 15.28
N VAL A 332 12.51 9.25 14.58
CA VAL A 332 12.51 9.28 13.11
C VAL A 332 12.77 7.90 12.53
N ASP A 333 13.69 7.12 13.13
CA ASP A 333 14.02 5.76 12.67
C ASP A 333 12.81 4.82 12.76
N TYR A 334 12.08 4.83 13.89
CA TYR A 334 10.86 4.03 14.05
C TYR A 334 9.80 4.42 13.02
N PHE A 335 9.55 5.72 12.86
CA PHE A 335 8.55 6.19 11.91
C PHE A 335 8.94 5.84 10.46
N THR A 336 10.22 5.96 10.11
CA THR A 336 10.74 5.58 8.78
C THR A 336 10.53 4.08 8.54
N GLU A 337 10.85 3.24 9.53
CA GLU A 337 10.63 1.80 9.41
C GLU A 337 9.14 1.45 9.23
N LEU A 338 8.27 2.09 10.03
CA LEU A 338 6.82 1.91 9.97
C LEU A 338 6.24 2.34 8.60
N SER A 339 6.69 3.47 8.06
CA SER A 339 6.18 4.02 6.80
C SER A 339 6.73 3.31 5.57
N GLU A 340 8.03 3.05 5.51
CA GLU A 340 8.66 2.42 4.34
C GLU A 340 8.36 0.92 4.22
N ASN A 341 8.06 0.23 5.33
CA ASN A 341 7.89 -1.22 5.37
C ASN A 341 6.48 -1.67 5.78
N LEU A 342 5.45 -0.83 5.57
CA LEU A 342 4.07 -1.23 5.80
C LEU A 342 3.76 -2.54 5.04
N PRO A 343 3.32 -3.62 5.71
CA PRO A 343 3.03 -4.88 5.03
C PRO A 343 1.83 -4.73 4.08
N ALA A 344 1.66 -5.70 3.18
CA ALA A 344 0.68 -5.61 2.10
C ALA A 344 -0.76 -5.54 2.63
N ARG A 345 -1.48 -4.48 2.28
CA ARG A 345 -2.92 -4.35 2.52
C ARG A 345 -3.74 -5.29 1.60
N PRO A 346 -5.00 -5.58 1.98
CA PRO A 346 -5.92 -6.28 1.10
C PRO A 346 -6.13 -5.52 -0.22
N LEU A 347 -6.39 -6.27 -1.28
CA LEU A 347 -6.72 -5.72 -2.60
C LEU A 347 -8.12 -5.10 -2.56
N THR A 348 -8.23 -3.90 -3.12
CA THR A 348 -9.50 -3.22 -3.35
C THR A 348 -10.32 -3.91 -4.43
N ASP A 349 -11.62 -3.63 -4.47
CA ASP A 349 -12.52 -4.14 -5.51
C ASP A 349 -12.06 -3.80 -6.94
N GLU A 350 -11.48 -2.62 -7.15
CA GLU A 350 -10.98 -2.21 -8.46
C GLU A 350 -9.68 -2.95 -8.83
N GLU A 351 -8.77 -3.16 -7.88
CA GLU A 351 -7.56 -3.97 -8.09
C GLU A 351 -7.93 -5.43 -8.38
N LEU A 352 -8.92 -6.00 -7.67
CA LEU A 352 -9.44 -7.34 -7.95
C LEU A 352 -10.07 -7.42 -9.34
N LYS A 353 -10.86 -6.42 -9.76
CA LYS A 353 -11.41 -6.36 -11.13
C LYS A 353 -10.31 -6.30 -12.17
N GLU A 354 -9.25 -5.53 -11.91
CA GLU A 354 -8.11 -5.42 -12.82
C GLU A 354 -7.34 -6.74 -12.93
N ILE A 355 -7.07 -7.40 -11.80
CA ILE A 355 -6.46 -8.75 -11.77
C ILE A 355 -7.31 -9.75 -12.56
N ASN A 356 -8.63 -9.72 -12.40
CA ASN A 356 -9.52 -10.61 -13.12
C ASN A 356 -9.53 -10.32 -14.63
N ARG A 357 -9.46 -9.04 -15.02
CA ARG A 357 -9.31 -8.62 -16.41
C ARG A 357 -8.00 -9.12 -17.01
N ILE A 358 -6.89 -9.00 -16.27
CA ILE A 358 -5.59 -9.54 -16.67
C ILE A 358 -5.69 -11.06 -16.81
N GLY A 359 -6.36 -11.75 -15.88
CA GLY A 359 -6.61 -13.18 -15.95
C GLY A 359 -7.34 -13.62 -17.21
N ASP A 360 -8.38 -12.88 -17.63
CA ASP A 360 -9.07 -13.13 -18.89
C ASP A 360 -8.17 -12.90 -20.11
N GLN A 361 -7.29 -11.90 -20.07
CA GLN A 361 -6.31 -11.65 -21.13
C GLN A 361 -5.26 -12.75 -21.21
N VAL A 362 -4.77 -13.26 -20.08
CA VAL A 362 -3.83 -14.40 -20.00
C VAL A 362 -4.47 -15.68 -20.54
N LYS A 363 -5.77 -15.92 -20.27
CA LYS A 363 -6.54 -17.02 -20.88
C LYS A 363 -6.64 -16.89 -22.39
N MET A 364 -6.94 -15.70 -22.88
CA MET A 364 -7.03 -15.42 -24.32
C MET A 364 -5.67 -15.61 -25.00
N LEU A 365 -4.58 -15.20 -24.36
CA LEU A 365 -3.22 -15.45 -24.84
C LEU A 365 -2.93 -16.95 -24.94
N GLN A 366 -3.32 -17.76 -23.95
CA GLN A 366 -3.18 -19.22 -24.01
C GLN A 366 -3.82 -19.80 -25.28
N GLN A 367 -5.07 -19.43 -25.56
CA GLN A 367 -5.80 -19.94 -26.73
C GLN A 367 -5.18 -19.44 -28.03
N THR A 368 -4.73 -18.19 -28.05
CA THR A 368 -4.04 -17.60 -29.20
C THR A 368 -2.73 -18.33 -29.49
N LEU A 369 -1.95 -18.67 -28.46
CA LEU A 369 -0.71 -19.42 -28.58
C LEU A 369 -0.96 -20.84 -29.10
N LYS A 370 -1.97 -21.53 -28.60
CA LYS A 370 -2.37 -22.86 -29.11
C LYS A 370 -2.72 -22.81 -30.59
N TYR A 371 -3.52 -21.82 -30.99
CA TYR A 371 -3.93 -21.64 -32.37
C TYR A 371 -2.74 -21.28 -33.27
N TRP A 372 -1.85 -20.40 -32.80
CA TRP A 372 -0.63 -20.02 -33.52
C TRP A 372 0.29 -21.22 -33.74
N LEU A 373 0.57 -22.03 -32.70
CA LEU A 373 1.37 -23.25 -32.83
C LEU A 373 0.75 -24.24 -33.82
N GLN A 374 -0.59 -24.38 -33.80
CA GLN A 374 -1.31 -25.20 -34.77
C GLN A 374 -1.10 -24.71 -36.21
N ILE A 375 -1.21 -23.39 -36.47
CA ILE A 375 -0.96 -22.82 -37.80
C ILE A 375 0.48 -23.12 -38.23
N CYS A 376 1.46 -22.88 -37.36
CA CYS A 376 2.86 -23.14 -37.65
C CYS A 376 3.09 -24.61 -38.06
N ARG A 377 2.43 -25.55 -37.37
CA ARG A 377 2.49 -26.98 -37.73
C ARG A 377 1.85 -27.25 -39.09
N ASP A 378 0.65 -26.73 -39.32
CA ASP A 378 -0.12 -26.99 -40.54
C ASP A 378 0.57 -26.41 -41.79
N GLU A 379 1.17 -25.22 -41.67
CA GLU A 379 1.98 -24.62 -42.74
C GLU A 379 3.19 -25.47 -43.09
N GLN A 380 3.95 -25.92 -42.10
CA GLN A 380 5.13 -26.74 -42.32
C GLN A 380 4.78 -28.11 -42.90
N MET A 381 3.69 -28.71 -42.43
CA MET A 381 3.14 -29.94 -43.01
C MET A 381 2.67 -29.75 -44.45
N SER A 382 2.11 -28.58 -44.79
CA SER A 382 1.71 -28.24 -46.15
C SER A 382 2.93 -28.07 -47.07
N ILE A 383 3.96 -27.38 -46.61
CA ILE A 383 5.24 -27.26 -47.34
C ILE A 383 5.83 -28.64 -47.58
N ALA A 384 5.87 -29.50 -46.55
CA ALA A 384 6.40 -30.85 -46.63
C ALA A 384 5.65 -31.76 -47.61
N ARG A 385 4.34 -31.54 -47.80
CA ARG A 385 3.50 -32.30 -48.76
C ARG A 385 3.63 -31.82 -50.20
N ASN A 386 4.11 -30.60 -50.42
CA ASN A 386 4.25 -29.97 -51.73
C ASN A 386 5.68 -30.10 -52.31
N ILE A 387 6.62 -30.65 -51.55
CA ILE A 387 7.96 -31.09 -51.96
C ILE A 387 7.88 -32.58 -52.31
#